data_AF-A0A2V8TVN4-F1
#
_entry.id   AF-A0A2V8TVN4-F1
#
_cell.length_a   1.000
_cell.length_b   1.000
_cell.length_c   1.000
_cell.angle_alpha   90.00
_cell.angle_beta   90.00
_cell.angle_gamma   90.00
#
_symmetry.space_group_name_H-M   'P 1'
#
loop_
_entity.id
_entity.type
_entity.pdbx_description
1 polymer ?
#
loop_
_entity_poly.entity_id
_entity_poly.type
_entity_poly.pdbx_seq_one_letter_code
_entity_poly.pdbx_strand_id
1 'polypeptide(L)'
;LRIVIVVKGLLGQSGCTRMVQGGYNAVLNPNDSLEKHFSDTIKGGSYLNNQELAWTLVEEAPKRIIELENRLGCLFDRNPDGTIHQKP
;
A
#
# COMPACT_ATOMS: atom_id res chain seq x y z
N LEU A 1 12.04 15.70 -18.06
CA LEU A 1 11.79 14.39 -18.71
C LEU A 1 10.73 14.56 -19.79
N ARG A 2 10.82 13.84 -20.91
CA ARG A 2 9.69 13.68 -21.86
C ARG A 2 9.06 12.31 -21.58
N ILE A 3 7.78 12.26 -21.26
CA ILE A 3 7.10 11.06 -20.79
C ILE A 3 5.92 10.74 -21.71
N VAL A 4 5.79 9.48 -22.11
CA VAL A 4 4.65 8.95 -22.87
C VAL A 4 4.03 7.81 -22.07
N ILE A 5 2.70 7.82 -21.93
CA ILE A 5 1.94 6.77 -21.23
C ILE A 5 1.12 5.99 -22.26
N VAL A 6 1.34 4.68 -22.34
CA VAL A 6 0.61 3.78 -23.26
C VAL A 6 -0.30 2.86 -22.44
N VAL A 7 -1.58 2.81 -22.79
CA VAL A 7 -2.60 1.98 -22.13
C VAL A 7 -3.46 1.28 -23.18
N LYS A 8 -3.92 0.06 -22.87
CA LYS A 8 -4.74 -0.75 -23.79
C LYS A 8 -6.14 -0.19 -24.06
N GLY A 9 -6.59 0.76 -23.25
CA GLY A 9 -7.91 1.36 -23.32
C GLY A 9 -7.92 2.72 -22.62
N LEU A 10 -9.05 3.11 -22.04
CA LEU A 10 -9.16 4.41 -21.39
C LEU A 10 -8.24 4.51 -20.16
N LEU A 11 -7.40 5.56 -20.13
CA LEU A 11 -6.46 5.84 -19.05
C LEU A 11 -7.19 5.85 -17.69
N GLY A 12 -6.62 5.15 -16.72
CA GLY A 12 -7.20 5.01 -15.38
C GLY A 12 -8.40 4.06 -15.29
N GLN A 13 -8.98 3.59 -16.41
CA GLN A 13 -10.20 2.76 -16.40
C GLN A 13 -10.02 1.35 -16.94
N SER A 14 -9.05 1.12 -17.84
CA SER A 14 -8.88 -0.19 -18.49
C SER A 14 -8.13 -1.24 -17.66
N GLY A 15 -7.66 -0.90 -16.47
CA GLY A 15 -6.92 -1.79 -15.56
C GLY A 15 -7.76 -2.28 -14.38
N CYS A 16 -7.25 -3.27 -13.65
CA CYS A 16 -7.97 -3.88 -12.52
C CYS A 16 -7.85 -3.12 -11.20
N THR A 17 -6.97 -2.11 -11.11
CA THR A 17 -6.72 -1.34 -9.88
C THR A 17 -7.99 -0.75 -9.27
N ARG A 18 -8.94 -0.32 -10.10
CA ARG A 18 -10.23 0.24 -9.65
C ARG A 18 -11.18 -0.78 -9.01
N MET A 19 -10.93 -2.07 -9.22
CA MET A 19 -11.78 -3.15 -8.70
C MET A 19 -11.36 -3.63 -7.30
N VAL A 20 -10.28 -3.06 -6.74
CA VAL A 20 -9.80 -3.44 -5.41
C VAL A 20 -10.81 -3.00 -4.33
N GLN A 21 -11.15 -3.92 -3.42
CA GLN A 21 -12.02 -3.67 -2.26
C GLN A 21 -11.30 -3.87 -0.92
N GLY A 22 -10.16 -4.56 -0.94
CA GLY A 22 -9.45 -5.00 0.27
C GLY A 22 -8.87 -3.85 1.06
N GLY A 23 -7.90 -3.15 0.49
CA GLY A 23 -7.18 -2.06 1.15
C GLY A 23 -5.70 -2.05 0.74
N TYR A 24 -4.92 -1.22 1.43
CA TYR A 24 -3.47 -1.13 1.28
C TYR A 24 -2.85 -1.45 2.65
N ASN A 25 -1.99 -2.47 2.72
CA ASN A 25 -1.31 -2.83 3.96
C ASN A 25 -0.13 -1.91 4.25
N ALA A 26 -0.13 -1.28 5.43
CA ALA A 26 0.99 -0.50 5.94
C ALA A 26 0.98 -0.49 7.47
N VAL A 27 2.15 -0.40 8.07
CA VAL A 27 2.29 -0.29 9.53
C VAL A 27 2.05 1.17 9.93
N LEU A 28 0.84 1.47 10.42
CA LEU A 28 0.45 2.80 10.90
C LEU A 28 0.15 2.80 12.40
N ASN A 29 -0.28 1.66 12.94
CA ASN A 29 -0.57 1.51 14.36
C ASN A 29 0.73 1.40 15.18
N PRO A 30 0.88 2.14 16.28
CA PRO A 30 2.07 2.05 17.14
C PRO A 30 2.25 0.67 17.81
N ASN A 31 1.22 -0.17 17.85
CA ASN A 31 1.29 -1.54 18.38
C ASN A 31 1.70 -2.58 17.31
N ASP A 32 1.83 -2.17 16.05
CA ASP A 32 2.28 -3.00 14.94
C ASP A 32 3.76 -2.70 14.61
N SER A 33 4.42 -3.54 13.82
CA SER A 33 5.84 -3.37 13.50
C SER A 33 6.19 -3.82 12.08
N LEU A 34 7.22 -3.19 11.50
CA LEU A 34 7.71 -3.51 10.15
C LEU A 34 8.21 -4.95 10.08
N GLU A 35 8.82 -5.46 11.15
CA GLU A 35 9.33 -6.84 11.22
C GLU A 35 8.20 -7.87 11.19
N LYS A 36 7.06 -7.58 11.84
CA LYS A 36 5.87 -8.44 11.77
C LYS A 36 5.32 -8.47 10.34
N HIS A 37 5.09 -7.30 9.75
CA HIS A 37 4.60 -7.19 8.38
C HIS A 37 5.55 -7.86 7.36
N PHE A 38 6.86 -7.71 7.55
CA PHE A 38 7.88 -8.40 6.76
C PHE A 38 7.77 -9.92 6.94
N SER A 39 7.72 -10.41 8.18
CA SER A 39 7.60 -11.84 8.49
C SER A 39 6.38 -12.46 7.82
N ASP A 40 5.24 -11.78 7.88
CA ASP A 40 3.99 -12.23 7.26
C ASP A 40 4.08 -12.22 5.74
N THR A 41 4.73 -11.21 5.15
CA THR A 41 4.98 -11.13 3.71
C THR A 41 5.84 -12.31 3.21
N ILE A 42 6.92 -12.61 3.93
CA ILE A 42 7.84 -13.72 3.59
C ILE A 42 7.15 -15.07 3.75
N LYS A 43 6.43 -15.27 4.86
CA LYS A 43 5.66 -16.52 5.09
C LYS A 43 4.57 -16.69 4.02
N GLY A 44 3.82 -15.64 3.72
CA GLY A 44 2.76 -15.65 2.71
C GLY A 44 3.27 -15.94 1.29
N GLY A 45 4.47 -15.46 0.95
CA GLY A 45 5.14 -15.80 -0.30
C GLY A 45 5.89 -17.13 -0.29
N SER A 46 5.70 -17.97 0.74
CA SER A 46 6.38 -19.27 0.88
C SER A 46 7.91 -19.17 0.79
N TYR A 47 8.47 -18.07 1.29
CA TYR A 47 9.91 -17.76 1.27
C TYR A 47 10.52 -17.63 -0.14
N LEU A 48 9.70 -17.50 -1.19
CA LEU A 48 10.17 -17.30 -2.56
C LEU A 48 10.39 -15.82 -2.91
N ASN A 49 10.00 -14.90 -2.02
CA ASN A 49 10.18 -13.47 -2.24
C ASN A 49 11.67 -13.11 -2.31
N ASN A 50 12.00 -12.12 -3.14
CA ASN A 50 13.23 -11.37 -2.94
C ASN A 50 13.09 -10.56 -1.64
N GLN A 51 13.90 -10.90 -0.63
CA GLN A 51 13.77 -10.36 0.72
C GLN A 51 14.12 -8.87 0.81
N GLU A 52 15.09 -8.38 0.03
CA GLU A 52 15.44 -6.96 -0.01
C GLU A 52 14.29 -6.12 -0.59
N LEU A 53 13.64 -6.63 -1.65
CA LEU A 53 12.47 -5.97 -2.23
C LEU A 53 11.25 -6.04 -1.31
N ALA A 54 11.06 -7.16 -0.61
CA ALA A 54 9.99 -7.30 0.38
C ALA A 54 10.20 -6.36 1.58
N TRP A 55 11.44 -6.18 2.05
CA TRP A 55 11.77 -5.20 3.09
C TRP A 55 11.47 -3.78 2.61
N THR A 56 11.94 -3.42 1.42
CA THR A 56 11.67 -2.13 0.79
C THR A 56 10.16 -1.85 0.68
N LEU A 57 9.37 -2.86 0.30
CA LEU A 57 7.91 -2.75 0.20
C LEU A 57 7.27 -2.39 1.55
N VAL A 58 7.61 -3.12 2.62
CA VAL A 58 6.98 -2.90 3.93
C VAL A 58 7.45 -1.59 4.59
N GLU A 59 8.72 -1.22 4.39
CA GLU A 59 9.32 0.00 4.96
C GLU A 59 8.77 1.28 4.31
N GLU A 60 8.60 1.30 2.99
CA GLU A 60 8.10 2.49 2.27
C GLU A 60 6.56 2.62 2.32
N ALA A 61 5.84 1.54 2.62
CA ALA A 61 4.37 1.52 2.62
C ALA A 61 3.71 2.61 3.50
N PRO A 62 4.12 2.83 4.77
CA PRO A 62 3.52 3.89 5.61
C PRO A 62 3.66 5.28 4.99
N LYS A 63 4.85 5.60 4.48
CA LYS A 63 5.14 6.88 3.83
C LYS A 63 4.31 7.08 2.56
N ARG A 64 4.11 6.01 1.78
CA ARG A 64 3.27 6.04 0.57
C ARG A 64 1.80 6.30 0.90
N ILE A 65 1.24 5.69 1.95
CA ILE A 65 -0.15 5.98 2.38
C ILE A 65 -0.31 7.47 2.73
N ILE A 66 0.61 8.02 3.53
CA ILE A 66 0.56 9.43 3.94
C ILE A 66 0.66 10.36 2.72
N GLU A 67 1.49 10.01 1.73
CA GLU A 67 1.60 10.77 0.48
C GLU A 67 0.32 10.71 -0.37
N LEU A 68 -0.25 9.52 -0.54
CA LEU A 68 -1.51 9.32 -1.27
C LEU A 68 -2.62 10.18 -0.67
N GLU A 69 -2.71 10.20 0.66
CA GLU A 69 -3.72 10.96 1.36
C GLU A 69 -3.49 12.47 1.28
N ASN A 70 -2.33 12.93 1.75
CA ASN A 70 -2.10 14.36 1.97
C ASN A 70 -1.76 15.13 0.69
N ARG A 71 -1.23 14.46 -0.34
CA ARG A 71 -0.79 15.13 -1.58
C ARG A 71 -1.65 14.81 -2.79
N LEU A 72 -2.19 13.60 -2.85
CA LEU A 72 -2.96 13.13 -4.02
C LEU A 72 -4.48 13.08 -3.76
N GLY A 73 -4.91 13.31 -2.52
CA GLY A 73 -6.33 13.37 -2.17
C GLY A 73 -7.02 12.01 -2.09
N CYS A 74 -6.26 10.94 -1.83
CA CYS A 74 -6.83 9.63 -1.56
C CYS A 74 -7.50 9.63 -0.18
N LEU A 75 -8.83 9.55 -0.15
CA LEU A 75 -9.61 9.58 1.08
C LEU A 75 -9.67 8.18 1.69
N PHE A 76 -8.88 7.94 2.74
CA PHE A 76 -8.99 6.75 3.56
C PHE A 76 -10.06 6.91 4.65
N ASP A 77 -10.74 5.81 4.98
CA ASP A 77 -11.65 5.77 6.11
C ASP A 77 -10.92 6.11 7.42
N ARG A 78 -11.63 6.76 8.35
CA ARG A 78 -11.05 7.26 9.61
C ARG A 78 -11.73 6.65 10.83
N ASN A 79 -10.92 6.45 11.87
CA ASN A 79 -11.42 6.21 13.21
C ASN A 79 -11.97 7.53 13.83
N PRO A 80 -12.75 7.47 14.93
CA PRO A 80 -13.27 8.67 15.59
C PRO A 80 -12.21 9.67 16.08
N ASP A 81 -10.98 9.20 16.33
CA ASP A 81 -9.83 10.03 16.73
C ASP A 81 -9.10 10.68 15.54
N GLY A 82 -9.59 10.45 14.32
CA GLY A 82 -9.01 10.98 13.08
C GLY A 82 -7.85 10.16 12.52
N THR A 83 -7.43 9.06 13.15
CA THR A 83 -6.42 8.15 12.57
C THR A 83 -6.99 7.36 11.39
N ILE A 84 -6.12 6.90 10.48
CA ILE A 84 -6.55 6.04 9.37
C ILE A 84 -7.07 4.72 9.93
N HIS A 85 -8.27 4.33 9.50
CA HIS A 85 -8.88 3.07 9.89
C HIS A 85 -8.12 1.89 9.27
N GLN A 86 -7.65 0.96 10.12
CA GLN A 86 -7.04 -0.30 9.69
C GLN A 86 -7.99 -1.45 10.00
N LYS A 87 -8.18 -2.35 9.03
CA LYS A 87 -8.96 -3.57 9.23
C LYS A 87 -8.25 -4.47 10.26
N PRO A 88 -9.00 -5.18 11.12
CA PRO A 88 -8.44 -6.12 12.08
C PRO A 88 -7.76 -7.32 11.42
#